data_AF-A0A1H7MZD3-F1
#
_entry.id   AF-A0A1H7MZD3-F1
#
_cell.length_a   1.000
_cell.length_b   1.000
_cell.length_c   1.000
_cell.angle_alpha   90.00
_cell.angle_beta   90.00
_cell.angle_gamma   90.00
#
_symmetry.space_group_name_H-M   'P 1'
#
loop_
_entity.id
_entity.type
_entity.pdbx_description
1 polymer ?
#
loop_
_entity_poly.entity_id
_entity_poly.type
_entity_poly.pdbx_seq_one_letter_code
_entity_poly.pdbx_strand_id
1 'polypeptide(L)' 'MVTSADASGAHAPKPHIDAATYKSMYAASVSDPAAFWGEHGRRIDW' A
#
# COMPACT_ATOMS: atom_id res chain seq x y z
N MET A 1 -16.24 -25.10 5.41
CA MET A 1 -15.94 -23.92 6.23
C MET A 1 -14.49 -24.04 6.65
N VAL A 2 -13.56 -23.38 5.95
CA VAL A 2 -12.15 -23.34 6.37
C VAL A 2 -12.08 -22.38 7.56
N THR A 3 -11.93 -22.94 8.75
CA THR A 3 -11.50 -22.20 9.93
C THR A 3 -9.99 -22.07 9.82
N SER A 4 -9.51 -20.96 9.27
CA SER A 4 -8.11 -20.59 9.43
C SER A 4 -7.91 -20.15 10.87
N ALA A 5 -7.53 -21.09 11.72
CA ALA A 5 -6.79 -20.77 12.93
C ALA A 5 -5.45 -20.15 12.46
N ASP A 6 -5.30 -18.83 12.59
CA ASP A 6 -3.98 -18.21 12.52
C ASP A 6 -3.50 -17.96 13.95
N ALA A 7 -2.90 -19.00 14.52
CA ALA A 7 -2.07 -18.88 15.69
C ALA A 7 -0.79 -18.17 15.27
N SER A 8 -0.72 -16.86 15.46
CA SER A 8 0.52 -16.11 15.29
C SER A 8 0.70 -15.11 16.43
N GLY A 9 1.25 -15.61 17.54
CA GLY A 9 1.99 -14.81 18.54
C GLY A 9 3.32 -14.30 18.00
N ALA A 10 3.37 -13.95 16.72
CA ALA A 10 4.52 -13.39 16.02
C ALA A 10 4.29 -11.88 15.90
N HIS A 11 5.33 -11.07 16.11
CA HIS A 11 5.29 -9.64 15.81
C HIS A 11 4.99 -9.45 14.32
N ALA A 12 3.72 -9.31 13.97
CA ALA A 12 3.33 -8.91 12.63
C ALA A 12 3.80 -7.46 12.44
N PRO A 13 4.71 -7.17 11.49
CA PRO A 13 5.12 -5.80 11.23
C PRO A 13 3.88 -4.99 10.83
N LYS A 14 3.75 -3.78 11.38
CA LYS A 14 2.67 -2.89 10.98
C LYS A 14 2.86 -2.54 9.50
N PRO A 15 1.87 -2.80 8.64
CA PRO A 15 1.99 -2.45 7.24
C PRO A 15 2.07 -0.93 7.11
N HIS A 16 2.81 -0.44 6.11
CA HIS A 16 2.94 1.00 5.86
C HIS A 16 1.62 1.66 5.47
N ILE A 17 0.71 0.89 4.88
CA ILE A 17 -0.63 1.32 4.45
C ILE A 17 -1.63 0.18 4.64
N ASP A 18 -2.91 0.53 4.73
CA ASP A 18 -4.01 -0.44 4.71
C ASP A 18 -4.55 -0.70 3.27
N ALA A 19 -5.49 -1.64 3.16
CA ALA A 19 -6.07 -2.04 1.88
C ALA A 19 -6.89 -0.92 1.20
N ALA A 20 -7.57 -0.09 1.98
CA ALA A 20 -8.37 1.02 1.45
C ALA A 20 -7.46 2.10 0.83
N THR A 21 -6.37 2.42 1.54
CA THR A 21 -5.32 3.33 1.09
C THR A 21 -4.67 2.81 -0.18
N TYR A 22 -4.29 1.53 -0.23
CA TYR A 22 -3.72 0.93 -1.44
C TYR A 22 -4.65 1.08 -2.64
N LYS A 23 -5.94 0.74 -2.49
CA LYS A 23 -6.92 0.83 -3.57
C LYS A 23 -7.04 2.27 -4.09
N SER A 24 -7.07 3.25 -3.19
CA SER A 24 -7.13 4.67 -3.58
C SER A 24 -5.86 5.13 -4.29
N MET A 25 -4.68 4.78 -3.76
CA MET A 25 -3.40 5.13 -4.38
C MET A 25 -3.24 4.48 -5.75
N TYR A 26 -3.68 3.22 -5.91
CA TYR A 26 -3.65 2.53 -7.19
C TYR A 26 -4.60 3.16 -8.21
N ALA A 27 -5.83 3.54 -7.80
CA ALA A 27 -6.74 4.23 -8.70
C ALA A 27 -6.13 5.55 -9.20
N ALA A 28 -5.51 6.33 -8.31
CA ALA A 28 -4.83 7.59 -8.66
C ALA A 28 -3.62 7.38 -9.58
N SER A 29 -2.81 6.34 -9.32
CA SER A 29 -1.61 6.05 -10.11
C SER A 29 -1.92 5.65 -11.55
N VAL A 30 -3.11 5.10 -11.79
CA VAL A 30 -3.59 4.73 -13.13
C VAL A 30 -4.35 5.86 -13.80
N SER A 31 -5.17 6.62 -13.06
CA SER A 31 -6.00 7.69 -13.65
C SER A 31 -5.19 8.91 -14.07
N ASP A 32 -4.18 9.30 -13.28
CA ASP A 32 -3.26 10.40 -13.58
C ASP A 32 -1.82 10.02 -13.17
N PRO A 33 -1.13 9.25 -14.03
CA PRO A 33 0.19 8.72 -13.70
C PRO A 33 1.24 9.83 -13.56
N ALA A 34 1.13 10.91 -14.33
CA ALA A 34 2.11 12.00 -14.30
C ALA A 34 2.04 12.76 -12.97
N ALA A 35 0.83 13.11 -12.52
CA ALA A 35 0.66 13.78 -11.23
C ALA A 35 1.08 12.85 -10.07
N PHE A 36 0.65 11.59 -10.09
CA PHE A 36 0.96 10.64 -9.03
C PHE A 36 2.47 10.35 -8.94
N TRP A 37 3.09 9.89 -10.03
CA TRP A 37 4.51 9.53 -10.00
C TRP A 37 5.43 10.75 -9.91
N GLY A 38 4.99 11.91 -10.42
CA GLY A 38 5.69 13.18 -10.22
C GLY A 38 5.81 13.53 -8.73
N GLU A 39 4.73 13.40 -7.96
CA GLU A 39 4.76 13.61 -6.50
C GLU A 39 5.67 12.59 -5.79
N HIS A 40 5.54 11.31 -6.14
CA HIS A 40 6.30 10.24 -5.51
C HIS A 40 7.79 10.26 -5.85
N GLY A 41 8.16 10.72 -7.05
CA GLY A 41 9.55 10.82 -7.51
C GLY A 41 10.39 11.88 -6.81
N ARG A 42 9.78 12.87 -6.14
CA ARG A 42 10.48 13.92 -5.36
C ARG A 42 11.11 13.42 -4.06
N ARG A 43 10.81 12.19 -3.67
CA ARG A 43 11.31 11.57 -2.42
C ARG A 43 12.73 11.00 -2.57
N ILE A 44 13.27 11.04 -3.78
CA ILE A 44 14.58 10.51 -4.12
C ILE A 44 15.45 11.71 -4.49
N ASP A 45 16.62 11.81 -3.87
CA ASP A 45 17.70 12.62 -4.41
C ASP A 45 18.33 11.84 -5.56
N TRP A 46 18.12 12.38 -6.76
CA TRP A 46 18.60 11.80 -8.01
C TRP A 46 20.08 12.05 -8.24
#